data_AF-A0A1G0E299-F1
#
_entry.id   AF-A0A1G0E299-F1
#
_cell.length_a   1.000
_cell.length_b   1.000
_cell.length_c   1.000
_cell.angle_alpha   90.00
_cell.angle_beta   90.00
_cell.angle_gamma   90.00
#
_symmetry.space_group_name_H-M   'P 1'
#
loop_
_entity.id
_entity.type
_entity.pdbx_description
1 polymer ?
#
loop_
_entity_poly.entity_id
_entity_poly.type
_entity_poly.pdbx_seq_one_letter_code
_entity_poly.pdbx_strand_id
1 'polypeptide(L)' 'MYAEKLSVSLPAGLVGFIEQYRTAHAMKSRSQVIGEALELLRQRELETSYREASREADHDFDITLADGLSDETW' A
#
# COMPACT_ATOMS: atom_id res chain seq x y z
N MET A 1 20.44 -5.90 4.60
CA MET A 1 19.42 -5.49 3.63
C MET A 1 20.17 -5.13 2.35
N TYR A 2 19.98 -5.89 1.28
CA TYR A 2 20.64 -5.63 0.00
C TYR A 2 19.80 -4.59 -0.76
N ALA A 3 20.41 -3.47 -1.12
CA ALA A 3 19.77 -2.44 -1.93
C ALA A 3 20.35 -2.50 -3.35
N GLU A 4 19.49 -2.68 -4.35
CA GLU A 4 19.88 -2.64 -5.75
C GLU A 4 19.92 -1.19 -6.24
N LYS A 5 20.96 -0.83 -6.98
CA LYS A 5 21.11 0.52 -7.54
C LYS A 5 20.39 0.61 -8.87
N LEU A 6 19.42 1.52 -8.96
CA LEU A 6 18.71 1.83 -10.19
C LEU A 6 19.19 3.17 -10.76
N SER A 7 19.40 3.23 -12.07
CA SER A 7 19.64 4.48 -12.80
C SER A 7 18.42 4.77 -13.67
N VAL A 8 17.78 5.92 -13.46
CA VAL A 8 16.56 6.34 -14.18
C VAL A 8 16.66 7.79 -14.62
N SER A 9 16.11 8.08 -15.79
CA SER A 9 15.93 9.44 -16.29
C SER A 9 14.50 9.90 -16.00
N LEU A 10 14.36 11.06 -15.36
CA LEU A 10 13.07 11.65 -15.03
C LEU A 10 12.99 13.09 -15.57
N PRO A 11 11.80 13.56 -15.98
CA PRO A 11 11.57 14.96 -16.30
C PRO A 11 11.98 15.88 -15.15
N ALA A 12 12.53 17.06 -15.49
CA ALA A 12 13.01 18.03 -14.50
C ALA A 12 11.93 18.42 -13.46
N GLY A 13 10.66 18.50 -13.89
CA GLY A 13 9.54 18.77 -12.98
C GLY A 13 9.35 17.71 -11.90
N LEU A 14 9.49 16.42 -12.24
CA LEU A 14 9.40 15.33 -11.26
C LEU A 14 10.60 15.32 -10.32
N VAL A 15 11.79 15.63 -10.81
CA VAL A 15 12.98 15.79 -9.95
C VAL A 15 12.77 16.93 -8.96
N GLY A 16 12.21 18.05 -9.40
CA GLY A 16 11.85 19.18 -8.54
C GLY A 16 10.83 18.79 -7.47
N PHE A 17 9.79 18.05 -7.85
CA PHE A 17 8.81 17.50 -6.92
C PHE A 17 9.46 16.60 -5.85
N ILE A 18 10.35 15.69 -6.27
CA ILE A 18 11.05 14.79 -5.33
C ILE A 18 11.83 15.59 -4.29
N GLU A 19 12.55 16.65 -4.69
CA GLU A 19 13.33 17.47 -3.75
C GLU A 19 12.44 18.28 -2.80
N GLN A 20 11.34 18.84 -3.31
CA GLN A 20 10.37 19.56 -2.48
C GLN A 20 9.73 18.62 -1.46
N TYR A 21 9.26 17.45 -1.89
CA TYR A 21 8.64 16.45 -1.03
C TYR A 21 9.64 15.95 0.02
N ARG A 22 10.88 15.66 -0.39
CA ARG A 22 11.96 15.25 0.52
C ARG A 22 12.17 16.27 1.63
N THR A 23 12.21 17.56 1.28
CA THR A 23 12.44 18.65 2.23
C THR A 23 11.23 18.87 3.14
N ALA A 24 10.02 18.90 2.58
CA ALA A 24 8.77 19.12 3.31
C ALA A 24 8.49 18.00 4.34
N HIS A 25 8.86 16.76 4.02
CA HIS A 25 8.61 15.58 4.85
C HIS A 25 9.86 15.10 5.60
N ALA A 26 10.93 15.92 5.67
CA ALA A 26 12.18 15.61 6.37
C ALA A 26 12.78 14.23 6.00
N MET A 27 12.66 13.83 4.74
CA MET A 27 13.18 12.56 4.25
C MET A 27 14.69 12.63 3.98
N LYS A 28 15.37 11.51 4.22
CA LYS A 28 16.83 11.41 4.19
C LYS A 28 17.40 11.41 2.77
N SER A 29 16.66 10.94 1.78
CA SER A 29 17.15 10.81 0.41
C SER A 29 16.04 10.84 -0.63
N ARG A 30 16.41 11.11 -1.89
CA ARG A 30 15.52 10.96 -3.05
C ARG A 30 14.99 9.52 -3.18
N SER A 31 15.84 8.53 -2.90
CA SER A 31 15.46 7.12 -2.92
C SER A 31 14.38 6.79 -1.90
N GLN A 32 14.37 7.46 -0.74
CA GLN A 32 13.29 7.29 0.24
C GLN A 32 11.95 7.78 -0.31
N VAL A 33 11.91 8.96 -0.95
CA VAL A 33 10.70 9.48 -1.59
C VAL A 33 10.20 8.53 -2.68
N ILE A 34 11.11 8.02 -3.52
CA ILE A 34 10.76 7.07 -4.58
C ILE A 34 10.24 5.75 -3.99
N GLY A 35 10.86 5.24 -2.92
CA GLY A 35 10.40 4.03 -2.24
C GLY A 35 8.98 4.16 -1.69
N GLU A 36 8.68 5.29 -1.03
CA GLU A 36 7.33 5.60 -0.52
C GLU A 36 6.32 5.73 -1.66
N ALA A 37 6.70 6.35 -2.78
CA ALA A 37 5.84 6.45 -3.95
C ALA A 37 5.52 5.07 -4.56
N LEU A 38 6.49 4.14 -4.58
CA LEU A 38 6.28 2.78 -5.05
C LEU A 38 5.37 1.97 -4.11
N GLU A 39 5.52 2.14 -2.80
CA GLU A 39 4.63 1.49 -1.83
C GLU A 39 3.19 2.00 -1.97
N LEU A 40 3.01 3.30 -2.23
CA LEU A 40 1.69 3.87 -2.53
C LEU A 40 1.08 3.31 -3.82
N LEU A 41 1.88 3.01 -4.84
CA LEU A 41 1.38 2.34 -6.06
C LEU A 41 0.91 0.92 -5.74
N ARG A 42 1.71 0.16 -4.99
CA ARG A 42 1.35 -1.20 -4.54
C ARG A 42 0.05 -1.21 -3.72
N GLN A 43 -0.12 -0.24 -2.82
CA GLN A 43 -1.34 -0.14 -2.01
C GLN A 43 -2.59 0.14 -2.87
N ARG A 44 -2.49 0.95 -3.93
CA ARG A 44 -3.61 1.21 -4.85
C ARG A 44 -3.99 -0.02 -5.66
N GLU A 45 -3.01 -0.79 -6.11
CA GLU A 45 -3.26 -2.08 -6.78
C GLU A 45 -3.95 -3.04 -5.82
N LEU A 46 -3.46 -3.13 -4.58
CA LEU A 46 -4.05 -3.97 -3.54
C LEU A 46 -5.49 -3.58 -3.23
N GLU A 47 -5.79 -2.29 -3.09
CA GLU A 47 -7.15 -1.78 -2.89
C GLU A 47 -8.08 -2.20 -4.05
N THR A 48 -7.58 -2.15 -5.28
CA THR A 48 -8.34 -2.56 -6.46
C THR A 48 -8.65 -4.06 -6.43
N SER A 49 -7.64 -4.89 -6.13
CA SER A 49 -7.83 -6.33 -6.00
C SER A 49 -8.80 -6.70 -4.87
N TYR A 50 -8.73 -6.03 -3.71
CA TYR A 50 -9.69 -6.26 -2.62
C TYR A 50 -11.10 -5.87 -3.01
N ARG A 51 -11.27 -4.76 -3.74
CA ARG A 51 -12.59 -4.34 -4.23
C ARG A 51 -13.19 -5.35 -5.20
N GLU A 52 -12.38 -5.93 -6.08
CA GLU A 52 -12.81 -6.97 -7.01
C GLU A 52 -13.15 -8.26 -6.27
N ALA A 53 -12.26 -8.75 -5.41
CA ALA A 53 -12.49 -9.95 -4.60
C ALA A 53 -13.74 -9.82 -3.72
N SER A 54 -14.00 -8.64 -3.16
CA SER A 54 -15.20 -8.38 -2.35
C SER A 54 -16.50 -8.45 -3.16
N ARG A 55 -16.48 -8.25 -4.49
CA ARG A 55 -17.67 -8.40 -5.34
C ARG A 55 -18.02 -9.86 -5.61
N GLU A 56 -17.02 -10.74 -5.54
CA GLU A 56 -17.15 -12.19 -5.74
C GLU A 56 -17.27 -12.94 -4.41
N ALA A 57 -17.27 -12.23 -3.28
CA ALA A 57 -17.37 -12.83 -1.96
C ALA A 57 -18.71 -13.55 -1.80
N ASP A 58 -18.64 -14.84 -1.51
CA ASP A 58 -19.79 -15.69 -1.27
C ASP A 58 -20.36 -15.44 0.13
N HIS A 59 -21.63 -15.07 0.18
CA HIS A 59 -22.36 -14.84 1.43
C HIS A 59 -22.72 -16.13 2.17
N ASP A 60 -22.51 -17.31 1.57
CA ASP A 60 -22.77 -18.60 2.23
C ASP A 60 -21.92 -18.79 3.50
N PHE A 61 -20.78 -18.10 3.62
CA PHE A 61 -19.96 -18.10 4.82
C PHE A 61 -20.53 -17.26 5.97
N ASP A 62 -21.52 -16.39 5.70
CA ASP A 62 -22.12 -15.52 6.72
C ASP A 62 -22.81 -16.33 7.83
N ILE A 63 -23.25 -17.56 7.54
CA ILE A 63 -23.86 -18.48 8.52
C ILE A 63 -22.89 -18.85 9.65
N THR A 64 -21.57 -18.82 9.39
CA THR A 64 -20.53 -19.19 10.35
C THR A 64 -19.99 -18.01 11.15
N LEU A 65 -20.47 -16.78 10.90
CA LEU A 65 -19.98 -15.56 11.56
C LEU A 65 -20.09 -15.58 13.09
N ALA A 66 -21.08 -16.32 13.62
CA ALA A 66 -21.36 -16.41 15.05
C ALA A 66 -20.89 -17.73 15.69
N ASP A 67 -20.22 -18.60 14.95
CA ASP A 67 -19.76 -19.89 15.47
C ASP A 67 -18.78 -19.68 16.64
N GLY A 68 -19.09 -20.30 17.78
CA GLY A 68 -18.26 -20.23 19.00
C GLY A 68 -18.46 -18.95 19.84
N LEU A 69 -19.34 -18.02 19.45
CA LEU A 69 -19.67 -16.84 20.26
C LEU A 69 -20.82 -17.09 21.26
N SER A 70 -21.56 -18.19 21.12
CA SER A 70 -22.68 -18.56 22.00
C SER A 70 -22.32 -19.51 23.14
N ASP A 71 -21.06 -19.51 23.60
CA ASP A 71 -20.68 -20.24 24.82
C ASP A 71 -20.94 -19.37 26.05
N GLU A 72 -22.22 -19.12 26.32
CA GLU A 72 -22.66 -18.65 27.63
C GLU A 72 -22.71 -19.84 28.60
N THR A 73 -21.53 -20.34 28.98
CA THR A 73 -21.38 -21.17 30.18
C THR A 73 -21.31 -20.25 31.41
N TRP A 74 -22.49 -19.81 31.88
CA TRP A 74 -22.69 -19.27 33.23
C TRP A 74 -23.03 -20.38 34.22
#